data_AF-A0A2E8F2J4-F1
#
_entry.id   AF-A0A2E8F2J4-F1
#
_cell.length_a   1.000
_cell.length_b   1.000
_cell.length_c   1.000
_cell.angle_alpha   90.00
_cell.angle_beta   90.00
_cell.angle_gamma   90.00
#
_symmetry.space_group_name_H-M   'P 1'
#
loop_
_entity.id
_entity.type
_entity.pdbx_description
1 polymer ?
#
loop_
_entity_poly.entity_id
_entity_poly.type
_entity_poly.pdbx_seq_one_letter_code
_entity_poly.pdbx_strand_id
1 'polypeptide(L)'
;MTESIARACTPMDTVLLTHKALRSEATRIEEIVRDLDEGGSLQPFHLAFNTWATALVFHAEQEDKYLIDHLNHYGEPCSGDSGESVSNPLSQNGSEQLLMEVRAAMVAQEEELHQKMIEKIEEVLAVLQDDIGETSVIRRTIQHLYRQVVALRVALEDHLDTEEALVLPRIEENLDAPQQLVLAENLLVDPDSEDPRWMIQWVSERLSSEDRELFANVDMGSN
;
A
#
# COMPACT_ATOMS: atom_id res chain seq x y z
N MET A 1 -27.14 20.20 -18.76
CA MET A 1 -27.11 18.81 -18.30
C MET A 1 -25.82 18.24 -18.81
N THR A 2 -24.78 18.21 -17.96
CA THR A 2 -23.50 17.59 -18.30
C THR A 2 -23.66 16.09 -18.12
N GLU A 3 -23.51 15.34 -19.20
CA GLU A 3 -23.37 13.89 -19.16
C GLU A 3 -22.20 13.56 -18.23
N SER A 4 -22.52 12.93 -17.10
CA SER A 4 -21.52 12.24 -16.29
C SER A 4 -21.06 11.05 -17.12
N ILE A 5 -19.93 11.20 -17.82
CA ILE A 5 -19.24 10.08 -18.43
C ILE A 5 -18.69 9.30 -17.24
N ALA A 6 -19.37 8.21 -16.86
CA ALA A 6 -18.84 7.27 -15.87
C ALA A 6 -17.46 6.82 -16.36
N ARG A 7 -16.40 7.25 -15.66
CA ARG A 7 -15.04 6.80 -15.95
C ARG A 7 -14.99 5.31 -15.66
N ALA A 8 -14.62 4.49 -16.65
CA ALA A 8 -14.33 3.09 -16.40
C ALA A 8 -13.11 3.02 -15.47
N CYS A 9 -13.25 2.25 -14.39
CA CYS A 9 -12.19 2.05 -13.41
C CYS A 9 -11.08 1.20 -14.05
N THR A 10 -9.82 1.66 -14.00
CA THR A 10 -8.68 0.89 -14.49
C THR A 10 -8.19 -0.08 -13.42
N PRO A 11 -7.38 -1.11 -13.75
CA PRO A 11 -6.75 -1.93 -12.73
C PRO A 11 -5.89 -1.11 -11.75
N MET A 12 -5.19 -0.08 -12.21
CA MET A 12 -4.41 0.77 -11.31
C MET A 12 -5.28 1.65 -10.40
N ASP A 13 -6.51 1.96 -10.81
CA ASP A 13 -7.45 2.65 -9.91
C ASP A 13 -7.75 1.81 -8.65
N THR A 14 -7.65 0.47 -8.68
CA THR A 14 -7.83 -0.32 -7.45
C THR A 14 -6.72 -0.11 -6.44
N VAL A 15 -5.49 0.09 -6.91
CA VAL A 15 -4.34 0.37 -6.04
C VAL A 15 -4.56 1.73 -5.35
N LEU A 16 -4.95 2.75 -6.12
CA LEU A 16 -5.32 4.06 -5.57
C LEU A 16 -6.50 4.00 -4.59
N LEU A 17 -7.48 3.14 -4.84
CA LEU A 17 -8.61 2.93 -3.94
C LEU A 17 -8.18 2.20 -2.65
N THR A 18 -7.25 1.25 -2.73
CA THR A 18 -6.61 0.64 -1.57
C THR A 18 -5.89 1.68 -0.73
N HIS A 19 -5.09 2.56 -1.35
CA HIS A 19 -4.41 3.66 -0.65
C HIS A 19 -5.39 4.58 0.06
N LYS A 20 -6.51 4.89 -0.60
CA LYS A 20 -7.58 5.70 -0.01
C LYS A 20 -8.18 5.02 1.22
N ALA A 21 -8.40 3.70 1.18
CA ALA A 21 -8.89 2.94 2.33
C ALA A 21 -7.87 2.92 3.48
N LEU A 22 -6.58 2.79 3.20
CA LEU A 22 -5.50 2.84 4.19
C LEU A 22 -5.42 4.22 4.88
N ARG A 23 -5.49 5.31 4.11
CA ARG A 23 -5.52 6.69 4.65
C ARG A 23 -6.79 6.96 5.46
N SER A 24 -7.93 6.44 5.02
CA SER A 24 -9.22 6.53 5.71
C SER A 24 -9.15 5.87 7.10
N GLU A 25 -8.59 4.65 7.16
CA GLU A 25 -8.43 3.94 8.44
C GLU A 25 -7.39 4.60 9.35
N ALA A 26 -6.29 5.15 8.79
CA ALA A 26 -5.32 5.94 9.55
C ALA A 26 -5.99 7.12 10.28
N THR A 27 -6.86 7.84 9.57
CA THR A 27 -7.64 8.96 10.13
C THR A 27 -8.57 8.48 11.24
N ARG A 28 -9.30 7.39 11.01
CA ARG A 28 -10.20 6.80 12.01
C ARG A 28 -9.44 6.34 13.26
N ILE A 29 -8.26 5.76 13.12
CA ILE A 29 -7.44 5.31 14.25
C ILE A 29 -6.93 6.49 15.07
N GLU A 30 -6.51 7.57 14.42
CA GLU A 30 -6.13 8.81 15.11
C GLU A 30 -7.31 9.39 15.91
N GLU A 31 -8.51 9.38 15.35
CA GLU A 31 -9.74 9.81 16.04
C GLU A 31 -10.06 8.93 17.26
N ILE A 32 -9.96 7.60 17.13
CA ILE A 32 -10.16 6.68 18.26
C ILE A 32 -9.23 7.03 19.43
N VAL A 33 -7.95 7.31 19.16
CA VAL A 33 -7.00 7.68 20.22
C VAL A 33 -7.33 9.04 20.82
N ARG A 34 -7.74 10.00 19.99
CA ARG A 34 -8.11 11.35 20.42
C ARG A 34 -9.31 11.35 21.37
N ASP A 35 -10.23 10.42 21.16
CA ASP A 35 -11.45 10.27 21.94
C ASP A 35 -11.29 9.33 23.15
N LEU A 36 -10.08 8.84 23.44
CA LEU A 36 -9.82 8.06 24.65
C LEU A 36 -9.93 8.92 25.91
N ASP A 37 -10.70 8.43 26.88
CA ASP A 37 -10.79 9.00 28.22
C ASP A 37 -9.81 8.34 29.19
N GLU A 38 -9.33 9.11 30.17
CA GLU A 38 -8.63 8.57 31.33
C GLU A 38 -9.53 7.57 32.08
N GLY A 39 -9.00 6.38 32.37
CA GLY A 39 -9.79 5.29 32.95
C GLY A 39 -10.63 4.50 31.94
N GLY A 40 -10.61 4.88 30.66
CA GLY A 40 -11.27 4.16 29.57
C GLY A 40 -10.57 2.85 29.20
N SER A 41 -11.06 2.21 28.13
CA SER A 41 -10.53 0.95 27.60
C SER A 41 -9.78 1.17 26.29
N LEU A 42 -8.61 0.53 26.12
CA LEU A 42 -7.90 0.48 24.85
C LEU A 42 -8.46 -0.56 23.86
N GLN A 43 -9.46 -1.36 24.25
CA GLN A 43 -9.97 -2.44 23.40
C GLN A 43 -10.46 -1.97 22.01
N PRO A 44 -11.23 -0.86 21.89
CA PRO A 44 -11.64 -0.36 20.58
C PRO A 44 -10.45 0.02 19.70
N PHE A 45 -9.43 0.65 20.29
CA PHE A 45 -8.20 0.99 19.60
C PHE A 45 -7.44 -0.28 19.17
N HIS A 46 -7.24 -1.22 20.09
CA HIS A 46 -6.51 -2.45 19.83
C HIS A 46 -7.13 -3.26 18.68
N LEU A 47 -8.46 -3.37 18.65
CA LEU A 47 -9.16 -4.05 17.56
C LEU A 47 -8.95 -3.33 16.22
N ALA A 48 -9.21 -2.01 16.17
CA ALA A 48 -9.06 -1.24 14.94
C ALA A 48 -7.61 -1.25 14.44
N PHE A 49 -6.65 -1.00 15.33
CA PHE A 49 -5.23 -0.95 15.01
C PHE A 49 -4.72 -2.28 14.47
N ASN A 50 -5.05 -3.42 15.08
CA ASN A 50 -4.61 -4.71 14.56
C ASN A 50 -5.17 -4.97 13.15
N THR A 51 -6.44 -4.65 12.90
CA THR A 51 -7.00 -4.82 11.55
C THR A 51 -6.32 -3.93 10.51
N TRP A 52 -5.86 -2.75 10.90
CA TRP A 52 -5.14 -1.84 10.00
C TRP A 52 -3.69 -2.25 9.81
N ALA A 53 -2.99 -2.63 10.88
CA ALA A 53 -1.62 -3.12 10.83
C ALA A 53 -1.52 -4.38 9.94
N THR A 54 -2.46 -5.33 10.05
CA THR A 54 -2.52 -6.49 9.15
C THR A 54 -2.68 -6.07 7.70
N ALA A 55 -3.55 -5.11 7.39
CA ALA A 55 -3.72 -4.59 6.03
C ALA A 55 -2.45 -3.90 5.51
N LEU A 56 -1.77 -3.09 6.33
CA LEU A 56 -0.53 -2.41 5.95
C LEU A 56 0.61 -3.38 5.68
N VAL A 57 0.82 -4.35 6.57
CA VAL A 57 1.90 -5.34 6.41
C VAL A 57 1.64 -6.19 5.17
N PHE A 58 0.41 -6.67 5.00
CA PHE A 58 0.05 -7.44 3.80
C PHE A 58 0.30 -6.63 2.53
N HIS A 59 -0.15 -5.37 2.48
CA HIS A 59 0.00 -4.51 1.32
C HIS A 59 1.47 -4.31 0.94
N ALA A 60 2.31 -3.90 1.90
CA ALA A 60 3.74 -3.70 1.68
C ALA A 60 4.45 -4.98 1.22
N GLU A 61 4.09 -6.14 1.81
CA GLU A 61 4.64 -7.43 1.39
C GLU A 61 4.24 -7.81 -0.05
N GLN A 62 3.00 -7.52 -0.46
CA GLN A 62 2.59 -7.77 -1.84
C GLN A 62 3.27 -6.79 -2.82
N GLU A 63 3.48 -5.54 -2.42
CA GLU A 63 4.20 -4.56 -3.23
C GLU A 63 5.66 -4.95 -3.43
N ASP A 64 6.37 -5.32 -2.36
CA ASP A 64 7.73 -5.85 -2.44
C ASP A 64 7.83 -7.04 -3.39
N LYS A 65 6.84 -7.94 -3.32
CA LYS A 65 6.83 -9.18 -4.08
C LYS A 65 6.49 -9.00 -5.57
N TYR A 66 5.58 -8.09 -5.90
CA TYR A 66 5.01 -8.02 -7.25
C TYR A 66 5.32 -6.73 -8.00
N LEU A 67 5.42 -5.62 -7.27
CA LEU A 67 5.59 -4.28 -7.82
C LEU A 67 7.07 -3.87 -7.82
N ILE A 68 7.78 -4.07 -6.70
CA ILE A 68 9.23 -3.85 -6.62
C ILE A 68 9.99 -4.87 -7.49
N ASP A 69 9.54 -6.13 -7.50
CA ASP A 69 10.09 -7.16 -8.40
C ASP A 69 9.98 -6.75 -9.88
N HIS A 70 8.87 -6.10 -10.27
CA HIS A 70 8.69 -5.56 -11.61
C HIS A 70 9.68 -4.44 -11.93
N LEU A 71 9.94 -3.54 -10.99
CA LEU A 71 10.92 -2.46 -11.16
C LEU A 71 12.35 -3.01 -11.35
N ASN A 72 12.67 -4.09 -10.64
CA ASN A 72 13.97 -4.76 -10.72
C ASN A 72 14.18 -5.50 -12.05
N HIS A 73 13.16 -6.16 -12.59
CA HIS A 73 13.24 -6.96 -13.82
C HIS A 73 12.87 -6.20 -15.10
N TYR A 74 12.55 -4.91 -14.98
CA TYR A 74 12.23 -4.06 -16.12
C TYR A 74 13.39 -4.01 -17.14
N GLY A 75 13.12 -4.42 -18.39
CA GLY A 75 14.09 -4.37 -19.49
C GLY A 75 14.98 -5.61 -19.62
N GLU A 76 14.79 -6.67 -18.84
CA GLU A 76 15.33 -7.97 -19.23
C GLU A 76 14.55 -8.49 -20.45
N PRO A 77 15.23 -8.83 -21.56
CA PRO A 77 14.53 -9.37 -22.72
C PRO A 77 13.81 -10.64 -22.29
N CYS A 78 12.50 -10.71 -22.51
CA CYS A 78 11.76 -11.96 -22.43
C CYS A 78 12.58 -13.02 -23.17
N SER A 79 12.96 -14.09 -22.49
CA SER A 79 13.70 -15.20 -23.09
C SER A 79 12.79 -15.90 -24.10
N GLY A 80 12.71 -15.32 -25.30
CA GLY A 80 11.70 -15.61 -26.30
C GLY A 80 12.19 -15.18 -27.68
N ASP A 81 13.02 -16.06 -28.23
CA ASP A 81 13.36 -16.20 -29.64
C ASP A 81 14.40 -15.25 -30.27
N SER A 82 15.27 -15.90 -31.03
CA SER A 82 16.49 -15.44 -31.68
C SER A 82 16.25 -14.54 -32.89
N GLY A 83 16.98 -13.42 -32.97
CA GLY A 83 17.10 -12.62 -34.18
C GLY A 83 18.18 -11.55 -34.04
N GLU A 84 19.34 -11.77 -34.66
CA GLU A 84 20.44 -10.82 -34.75
C GLU A 84 19.96 -9.44 -35.23
N SER A 85 20.14 -8.42 -34.40
CA SER A 85 20.16 -7.03 -34.85
C SER A 85 21.41 -6.35 -34.32
N VAL A 86 22.35 -6.11 -35.23
CA VAL A 86 23.59 -5.38 -34.99
C VAL A 86 23.25 -3.89 -34.93
N SER A 87 23.38 -3.27 -33.75
CA SER A 87 23.33 -1.81 -33.58
C SER A 87 24.40 -1.30 -32.59
N ASN A 88 25.06 -0.22 -32.98
CA ASN A 88 26.23 0.48 -32.40
C ASN A 88 26.40 0.51 -30.85
N PRO A 89 27.59 0.13 -30.30
CA PRO A 89 27.76 -0.05 -28.85
C PRO A 89 28.38 1.13 -28.06
N LEU A 90 28.37 2.39 -28.54
CA LEU A 90 29.24 3.44 -27.93
C LEU A 90 28.55 4.74 -27.48
N SER A 91 27.24 4.90 -27.65
CA SER A 91 26.53 6.13 -27.21
C SER A 91 25.30 5.88 -26.32
N GLN A 92 24.88 4.62 -26.14
CA GLN A 92 23.71 4.25 -25.33
C GLN A 92 24.06 3.93 -23.87
N ASN A 93 25.32 3.60 -23.57
CA ASN A 93 25.74 3.15 -22.25
C ASN A 93 25.48 4.16 -21.13
N GLY A 94 25.59 5.47 -21.39
CA GLY A 94 25.42 6.49 -20.35
C GLY A 94 23.96 6.70 -19.94
N SER A 95 23.03 6.72 -20.90
CA SER A 95 21.60 6.90 -20.61
C SER A 95 20.99 5.65 -19.98
N GLU A 96 21.39 4.47 -20.44
CA GLU A 96 20.94 3.19 -19.87
C GLU A 96 21.45 3.00 -18.44
N GLN A 97 22.71 3.37 -18.19
CA GLN A 97 23.28 3.34 -16.84
C GLN A 97 22.56 4.30 -15.89
N LEU A 98 22.27 5.53 -16.33
CA LEU A 98 21.50 6.49 -15.52
C LEU A 98 20.09 5.98 -15.21
N LEU A 99 19.42 5.35 -16.17
CA LEU A 99 18.10 4.73 -15.94
C LEU A 99 18.18 3.56 -14.95
N MET A 100 19.26 2.79 -14.98
CA MET A 100 19.50 1.72 -14.00
C MET A 100 19.75 2.30 -12.59
N GLU A 101 20.56 3.35 -12.47
CA GLU A 101 20.84 4.02 -11.20
C GLU A 101 19.57 4.67 -10.60
N VAL A 102 18.76 5.34 -11.44
CA VAL A 102 17.48 5.93 -11.00
C VAL A 102 16.52 4.84 -10.50
N ARG A 103 16.43 3.70 -11.20
CA ARG A 103 15.59 2.58 -10.77
C ARG A 103 16.05 1.97 -9.46
N ALA A 104 17.35 1.71 -9.33
CA ALA A 104 17.92 1.19 -8.08
C ALA A 104 17.67 2.16 -6.91
N ALA A 105 17.74 3.47 -7.15
CA ALA A 105 17.42 4.48 -6.14
C ALA A 105 15.92 4.47 -5.76
N MET A 106 15.01 4.30 -6.73
CA MET A 106 13.58 4.18 -6.47
C MET A 106 13.26 2.94 -5.64
N VAL A 107 13.80 1.77 -6.03
CA VAL A 107 13.62 0.51 -5.29
C VAL A 107 14.13 0.63 -3.86
N ALA A 108 15.35 1.15 -3.68
CA ALA A 108 15.92 1.35 -2.35
C ALA A 108 15.10 2.34 -1.50
N GLN A 109 14.45 3.33 -2.13
CA GLN A 109 13.59 4.27 -1.44
C GLN A 109 12.29 3.61 -0.97
N GLU A 110 11.63 2.80 -1.80
CA GLU A 110 10.43 2.06 -1.39
C GLU A 110 10.73 1.07 -0.26
N GLU A 111 11.84 0.31 -0.36
CA GLU A 111 12.28 -0.60 0.71
C GLU A 111 12.53 0.15 2.03
N GLU A 112 13.13 1.35 1.98
CA GLU A 112 13.33 2.20 3.16
C GLU A 112 12.00 2.68 3.76
N LEU A 113 11.04 3.07 2.91
CA LEU A 113 9.72 3.55 3.32
C LEU A 113 8.88 2.43 3.95
N HIS A 114 8.89 1.22 3.37
CA HIS A 114 8.28 0.03 3.97
C HIS A 114 8.90 -0.28 5.33
N GLN A 115 10.23 -0.34 5.41
CA GLN A 115 10.93 -0.62 6.67
C GLN A 115 10.56 0.40 7.76
N LYS A 116 10.54 1.70 7.42
CA LYS A 116 10.13 2.76 8.33
C LYS A 116 8.67 2.60 8.77
N MET A 117 7.76 2.22 7.87
CA MET A 117 6.36 1.98 8.21
C MET A 117 6.22 0.80 9.19
N ILE A 118 6.91 -0.32 8.95
CA ILE A 118 6.93 -1.48 9.84
C ILE A 118 7.46 -1.11 11.23
N GLU A 119 8.56 -0.36 11.31
CA GLU A 119 9.10 0.14 12.58
C GLU A 119 8.05 0.96 13.36
N LYS A 120 7.26 1.79 12.66
CA LYS A 120 6.19 2.57 13.31
C LYS A 120 5.02 1.72 13.77
N ILE A 121 4.70 0.63 13.09
CA ILE A 121 3.72 -0.35 13.58
C ILE A 121 4.23 -0.99 14.88
N GLU A 122 5.49 -1.43 14.91
CA GLU A 122 6.11 -2.01 16.10
C GLU A 122 6.15 -1.04 17.29
N GLU A 123 6.46 0.24 17.04
CA GLU A 123 6.43 1.29 18.07
C GLU A 123 5.03 1.46 18.68
N VAL A 124 3.95 1.39 17.88
CA VAL A 124 2.58 1.43 18.40
C VAL A 124 2.25 0.17 19.21
N LEU A 125 2.63 -1.02 18.71
CA LEU A 125 2.41 -2.28 19.41
C LEU A 125 3.17 -2.33 20.75
N ALA A 126 4.36 -1.76 20.83
CA ALA A 126 5.13 -1.67 22.07
C ALA A 126 4.40 -0.87 23.15
N VAL A 127 3.75 0.24 22.79
CA VAL A 127 2.92 1.01 23.72
C VAL A 127 1.77 0.16 24.25
N LEU A 128 1.11 -0.58 23.37
CA LEU A 128 0.00 -1.46 23.75
C LEU A 128 0.45 -2.60 24.67
N GLN A 129 1.64 -3.15 24.45
CA GLN A 129 2.22 -4.21 25.28
C GLN A 129 2.63 -3.72 26.67
N ASP A 130 3.22 -2.53 26.77
CA ASP A 130 3.64 -1.94 28.03
C ASP A 130 2.46 -1.65 28.98
N ASP A 131 1.26 -1.48 28.43
CA ASP A 131 0.02 -1.27 29.20
C ASP A 131 -0.74 -2.58 29.50
N ILE A 132 -0.24 -3.75 29.08
CA ILE A 132 -0.85 -5.06 29.40
C ILE A 132 -0.68 -5.34 30.91
N GLY A 133 -1.73 -5.04 31.67
CA GLY A 133 -1.80 -5.28 33.11
C GLY A 133 -2.30 -4.07 33.91
N GLU A 134 -2.30 -2.88 33.31
CA GLU A 134 -2.89 -1.69 33.92
C GLU A 134 -4.42 -1.72 33.74
N THR A 135 -5.15 -1.57 34.84
CA THR A 135 -6.63 -1.70 34.86
C THR A 135 -7.34 -0.43 34.36
N SER A 136 -6.58 0.62 34.04
CA SER A 136 -7.09 1.91 33.59
C SER A 136 -6.05 2.66 32.78
N VAL A 137 -6.44 3.20 31.63
CA VAL A 137 -5.56 4.04 30.81
C VAL A 137 -5.28 5.36 31.52
N ILE A 138 -4.01 5.74 31.62
CA ILE A 138 -3.61 7.05 32.15
C ILE A 138 -3.34 8.04 31.01
N ARG A 139 -3.40 9.34 31.32
CA ARG A 139 -3.15 10.41 30.35
C ARG A 139 -1.84 10.27 29.57
N ARG A 140 -0.79 9.81 30.25
CA ARG A 140 0.54 9.61 29.65
C ARG A 140 0.50 8.58 28.53
N THR A 141 -0.22 7.47 28.75
CA THR A 141 -0.42 6.41 27.75
C THR A 141 -1.13 6.97 26.52
N ILE A 142 -2.24 7.69 26.71
CA ILE A 142 -3.01 8.29 25.60
C ILE A 142 -2.13 9.23 24.77
N GLN A 143 -1.36 10.09 25.43
CA GLN A 143 -0.44 11.01 24.75
C GLN A 143 0.69 10.29 24.02
N HIS A 144 1.22 9.21 24.58
CA HIS A 144 2.24 8.41 23.92
C HIS A 144 1.65 7.73 22.68
N LEU A 145 0.54 7.03 22.84
CA LEU A 145 -0.15 6.33 21.77
C LEU A 145 -0.52 7.27 20.61
N TYR A 146 -1.05 8.45 20.93
CA TYR A 146 -1.38 9.46 19.92
C TYR A 146 -0.17 9.87 19.09
N ARG A 147 0.99 10.11 19.75
CA ARG A 147 2.22 10.46 19.04
C ARG A 147 2.69 9.35 18.10
N GLN A 148 2.59 8.09 18.52
CA GLN A 148 3.01 6.96 17.68
C GLN A 148 2.07 6.75 16.50
N VAL A 149 0.77 6.89 16.70
CA VAL A 149 -0.21 6.82 15.60
C VAL A 149 0.02 7.94 14.57
N VAL A 150 0.27 9.16 15.02
CA VAL A 150 0.61 10.27 14.11
C VAL A 150 1.91 9.99 13.36
N ALA A 151 2.92 9.44 14.03
CA ALA A 151 4.19 9.09 13.38
C ALA A 151 4.02 8.00 12.31
N LEU A 152 3.23 6.94 12.61
CA LEU A 152 2.89 5.90 11.65
C LEU A 152 2.10 6.46 10.47
N ARG A 153 1.12 7.31 10.72
CA ARG A 153 0.35 7.97 9.65
C ARG A 153 1.26 8.78 8.73
N VAL A 154 2.21 9.54 9.27
CA VAL A 154 3.18 10.29 8.44
C VAL A 154 4.03 9.34 7.60
N ALA A 155 4.50 8.22 8.18
CA ALA A 155 5.27 7.23 7.42
C ALA A 155 4.43 6.58 6.29
N LEU A 156 3.15 6.29 6.54
CA LEU A 156 2.22 5.81 5.52
C LEU A 156 2.05 6.84 4.39
N GLU A 157 1.79 8.11 4.72
CA GLU A 157 1.61 9.15 3.70
C GLU A 157 2.88 9.35 2.88
N ASP A 158 4.07 9.37 3.51
CA ASP A 158 5.36 9.45 2.81
C ASP A 158 5.51 8.30 1.80
N HIS A 159 5.14 7.07 2.19
CA HIS A 159 5.17 5.88 1.34
C HIS A 159 4.18 5.98 0.17
N LEU A 160 2.89 6.15 0.46
CA LEU A 160 1.85 6.18 -0.57
C LEU A 160 2.04 7.36 -1.56
N ASP A 161 2.44 8.54 -1.07
CA ASP A 161 2.71 9.69 -1.93
C ASP A 161 3.92 9.45 -2.85
N THR A 162 4.94 8.75 -2.36
CA THR A 162 6.12 8.37 -3.17
C THR A 162 5.71 7.36 -4.24
N GLU A 163 4.97 6.33 -3.86
CA GLU A 163 4.53 5.29 -4.79
C GLU A 163 3.64 5.88 -5.90
N GLU A 164 2.63 6.66 -5.52
CA GLU A 164 1.71 7.30 -6.47
C GLU A 164 2.41 8.28 -7.41
N ALA A 165 3.45 8.97 -6.95
CA ALA A 165 4.16 9.96 -7.75
C ALA A 165 5.25 9.37 -8.64
N LEU A 166 5.90 8.29 -8.20
CA LEU A 166 7.12 7.78 -8.84
C LEU A 166 6.96 6.38 -9.41
N VAL A 167 6.22 5.51 -8.74
CA VAL A 167 6.18 4.08 -9.05
C VAL A 167 4.99 3.71 -9.91
N LEU A 168 3.77 4.08 -9.50
CA LEU A 168 2.55 3.77 -10.27
C LEU A 168 2.59 4.29 -11.72
N PRO A 169 3.11 5.50 -12.02
CA PRO A 169 3.26 5.95 -13.41
C PRO A 169 4.16 5.04 -14.23
N ARG A 170 5.18 4.40 -13.63
CA ARG A 170 6.05 3.45 -14.33
C ARG A 170 5.35 2.15 -14.60
N ILE A 171 4.50 1.69 -13.69
CA ILE A 171 3.67 0.51 -13.92
C ILE A 171 2.71 0.79 -15.09
N GLU A 172 2.05 1.94 -15.11
CA GLU A 172 1.15 2.34 -16.20
C GLU A 172 1.84 2.48 -17.56
N GLU A 173 3.08 2.98 -17.58
CA GLU A 173 3.88 3.12 -18.80
C GLU A 173 4.34 1.76 -19.37
N ASN A 174 4.55 0.77 -18.51
CA ASN A 174 5.26 -0.46 -18.87
C ASN A 174 4.40 -1.71 -18.95
N LEU A 175 3.25 -1.73 -18.26
CA LEU A 175 2.33 -2.87 -18.25
C LEU A 175 1.07 -2.54 -19.05
N ASP A 176 0.60 -3.53 -19.81
CA ASP A 176 -0.72 -3.44 -20.44
C ASP A 176 -1.84 -3.72 -19.44
N ALA A 177 -3.09 -3.43 -19.82
CA ALA A 177 -4.23 -3.56 -18.90
C ALA A 177 -4.40 -4.99 -18.33
N PRO A 178 -4.24 -6.09 -19.09
CA PRO A 178 -4.22 -7.44 -18.54
C PRO A 178 -3.12 -7.67 -17.49
N GLN A 179 -1.90 -7.18 -17.72
CA GLN A 179 -0.80 -7.30 -16.76
C GLN A 179 -1.05 -6.48 -15.50
N GLN A 180 -1.57 -5.26 -15.64
CA GLN A 180 -1.97 -4.42 -14.51
C GLN A 180 -3.09 -5.08 -13.70
N LEU A 181 -4.01 -5.81 -14.34
CA LEU A 181 -5.05 -6.56 -13.65
C LEU A 181 -4.47 -7.67 -12.77
N VAL A 182 -3.54 -8.46 -13.32
CA VAL A 182 -2.85 -9.51 -12.55
C VAL A 182 -2.07 -8.90 -11.37
N LEU A 183 -1.40 -7.78 -11.57
CA LEU A 183 -0.71 -7.05 -10.49
C LEU A 183 -1.71 -6.65 -9.39
N ALA A 184 -2.82 -6.00 -9.79
CA ALA A 184 -3.84 -5.55 -8.87
C ALA A 184 -4.51 -6.70 -8.10
N GLU A 185 -4.76 -7.84 -8.76
CA GLU A 185 -5.25 -9.06 -8.11
C GLU A 185 -4.27 -9.57 -7.07
N ASN A 186 -2.97 -9.62 -7.39
CA ASN A 186 -1.94 -10.05 -6.44
C ASN A 186 -1.83 -9.14 -5.20
N LEU A 187 -2.10 -7.84 -5.36
CA LEU A 187 -2.12 -6.87 -4.26
C LEU A 187 -3.38 -6.98 -3.37
N LEU A 188 -4.42 -7.70 -3.82
CA LEU A 188 -5.74 -7.73 -3.17
C LEU A 188 -6.20 -9.13 -2.77
N VAL A 189 -5.56 -10.18 -3.27
CA VAL A 189 -5.91 -11.58 -3.00
C VAL A 189 -4.79 -12.23 -2.23
N ASP A 190 -5.13 -12.75 -1.05
CA ASP A 190 -4.23 -13.48 -0.17
C ASP A 190 -4.52 -14.99 -0.29
N PRO A 191 -3.87 -15.72 -1.21
CA PRO A 191 -4.19 -17.13 -1.44
C PRO A 191 -3.88 -18.03 -0.24
N ASP A 192 -3.06 -17.57 0.70
CA ASP A 192 -2.61 -18.33 1.86
C ASP A 192 -3.52 -18.10 3.10
N SER A 193 -4.47 -17.17 3.01
CA SER A 193 -5.47 -16.90 4.07
C SER A 193 -6.70 -17.80 3.99
N GLU A 194 -7.38 -17.99 5.14
CA GLU A 194 -8.66 -18.70 5.20
C GLU A 194 -9.76 -18.01 4.38
N ASP A 195 -9.69 -16.68 4.26
CA ASP A 195 -10.53 -15.88 3.37
C ASP A 195 -9.65 -15.14 2.36
N PRO A 196 -9.41 -15.69 1.16
CA PRO A 196 -8.49 -15.08 0.22
C PRO A 196 -8.87 -13.67 -0.27
N ARG A 197 -10.13 -13.27 -0.09
CA ARG A 197 -10.63 -11.95 -0.51
C ARG A 197 -10.80 -11.00 0.67
N TRP A 198 -10.21 -11.32 1.83
CA TRP A 198 -10.32 -10.51 3.04
C TRP A 198 -9.88 -9.06 2.79
N MET A 199 -8.83 -8.83 1.99
CA MET A 199 -8.33 -7.49 1.70
C MET A 199 -9.31 -6.71 0.81
N ILE A 200 -9.95 -7.35 -0.17
CA ILE A 200 -11.03 -6.75 -0.98
C ILE A 200 -12.19 -6.31 -0.09
N GLN A 201 -12.61 -7.16 0.86
CA GLN A 201 -13.65 -6.81 1.82
C GLN A 201 -13.20 -5.64 2.70
N TRP A 202 -11.97 -5.72 3.23
CA TRP A 202 -11.40 -4.72 4.13
C TRP A 202 -11.38 -3.32 3.48
N VAL A 203 -10.91 -3.24 2.22
CA VAL A 203 -10.88 -2.01 1.43
C VAL A 203 -12.30 -1.49 1.20
N SER A 204 -13.21 -2.34 0.71
CA SER A 204 -14.59 -1.98 0.42
C SER A 204 -15.31 -1.35 1.63
N GLU A 205 -15.12 -1.90 2.82
CA GLU A 205 -15.74 -1.40 4.07
C GLU A 205 -15.27 0.02 4.45
N ARG A 206 -14.07 0.43 4.04
CA ARG A 206 -13.41 1.70 4.40
C ARG A 206 -13.51 2.78 3.33
N LEU A 207 -14.02 2.41 2.17
CA LEU A 207 -14.32 3.33 1.07
C LEU A 207 -15.69 4.01 1.24
N SER A 208 -15.81 5.20 0.66
CA SER A 208 -17.11 5.87 0.51
C SER A 208 -18.03 5.07 -0.41
N SER A 209 -19.33 5.36 -0.40
CA SER A 209 -20.28 4.65 -1.27
C SER A 209 -19.93 4.78 -2.76
N GLU A 210 -19.47 5.96 -3.19
CA GLU A 210 -19.05 6.21 -4.57
C GLU A 210 -17.78 5.43 -4.93
N ASP A 211 -16.77 5.47 -4.07
CA ASP A 211 -15.52 4.74 -4.27
C ASP A 211 -15.73 3.22 -4.23
N ARG A 212 -16.66 2.74 -3.39
CA ARG A 212 -17.00 1.33 -3.31
C ARG A 212 -17.68 0.84 -4.59
N GLU A 213 -18.55 1.64 -5.19
CA GLU A 213 -19.14 1.33 -6.48
C GLU A 213 -18.05 1.28 -7.58
N LEU A 214 -17.11 2.22 -7.57
CA LEU A 214 -15.95 2.20 -8.48
C LEU A 214 -15.09 0.95 -8.28
N PHE A 215 -14.78 0.60 -7.03
CA PHE A 215 -13.98 -0.57 -6.68
C PHE A 215 -14.65 -1.89 -7.10
N ALA A 216 -15.96 -2.01 -6.91
CA ALA A 216 -16.73 -3.19 -7.31
C ALA A 216 -16.87 -3.36 -8.82
N ASN A 217 -16.75 -2.26 -9.58
CA ASN A 217 -16.83 -2.27 -11.04
C ASN A 217 -15.51 -2.62 -11.72
N VAL A 218 -14.42 -2.82 -10.95
CA VAL A 218 -13.19 -3.39 -11.50
C VAL A 218 -13.43 -4.89 -11.67
N ASP A 219 -13.37 -5.33 -12.92
CA ASP A 219 -13.52 -6.73 -13.30
C ASP A 219 -12.25 -7.51 -12.89
N MET A 220 -12.10 -7.72 -11.59
CA MET A 220 -11.12 -8.63 -10.99
C MET A 220 -11.62 -10.03 -11.25
N GLY A 221 -11.00 -10.73 -12.21
CA GLY A 221 -11.51 -11.92 -12.88
C GLY A 221 -12.32 -12.82 -11.95
N SER A 222 -13.63 -12.91 -12.20
CA SER A 222 -14.49 -13.84 -11.47
C SER A 222 -14.14 -15.27 -11.86
N ASN A 223 -13.76 -16.09 -10.88
CA ASN A 223 -14.03 -17.53 -10.89
C ASN A 223 -14.30 -18.03 -9.48
#